data_AF-A0A3M2DYB5-F1
#
_entry.id   AF-A0A3M2DYB5-F1
#
_cell.length_a   1.000
_cell.length_b   1.000
_cell.length_c   1.000
_cell.angle_alpha   90.00
_cell.angle_beta   90.00
_cell.angle_gamma   90.00
#
_symmetry.space_group_name_H-M   'P 1'
#
loop_
_entity.id
_entity.type
_entity.pdbx_description
1 polymer ?
#
loop_
_entity_poly.entity_id
_entity_poly.type
_entity_poly.pdbx_seq_one_letter_code
_entity_poly.pdbx_strand_id
1 'polypeptide(L)'
;MARKLFDILTYCADTTALMAEVAKVDPDRLIVDEQTGQPIGIEIDKTPTVRNGAETLAIVRVDEPTLAKIKALTTIKVLSEVPAGGDLLAAMSKANRALYDKVHDRTPQDILDEQGNVIGQYVPPELIGGFM
;
A
#
# COMPACT_ATOMS: atom_id res chain seq x y z
N MET A 1 17.06 -21.98 -8.13
CA MET A 1 17.38 -20.56 -7.90
C MET A 1 16.50 -20.05 -6.78
N ALA A 2 17.04 -19.27 -5.84
CA ALA A 2 16.22 -18.61 -4.82
C ALA A 2 15.28 -17.61 -5.52
N ARG A 3 14.00 -17.61 -5.15
CA ARG A 3 13.01 -16.67 -5.69
C ARG A 3 13.41 -15.26 -5.22
N LYS A 4 13.70 -14.37 -6.16
CA LYS A 4 14.03 -12.97 -5.83
C LYS A 4 12.74 -12.25 -5.46
N LEU A 5 12.69 -11.73 -4.24
CA LEU A 5 11.57 -10.95 -3.72
C LEU A 5 11.89 -9.46 -3.79
N PHE A 6 10.84 -8.67 -3.99
CA PHE A 6 10.87 -7.23 -4.07
C PHE A 6 9.84 -6.67 -3.10
N ASP A 7 10.23 -5.61 -2.42
CA ASP A 7 9.28 -4.75 -1.72
C ASP A 7 8.96 -3.57 -2.64
N ILE A 8 7.68 -3.30 -2.81
CA ILE A 8 7.20 -2.17 -3.60
C ILE A 8 6.24 -1.32 -2.78
N LEU A 9 6.34 -0.01 -2.94
CA LEU A 9 5.38 0.91 -2.37
C LEU A 9 4.35 1.26 -3.45
N THR A 10 3.11 0.90 -3.19
CA THR A 10 2.00 1.07 -4.15
C THR A 10 1.09 2.21 -3.74
N TYR A 11 0.56 2.91 -4.74
CA TYR A 11 -0.48 3.92 -4.62
C TYR A 11 -1.64 3.54 -5.52
N CYS A 12 -2.86 3.64 -5.02
CA CYS A 12 -4.06 3.46 -5.82
C CYS A 12 -5.08 4.55 -5.48
N ALA A 13 -5.55 5.27 -6.50
CA ALA A 13 -6.51 6.36 -6.32
C ALA A 13 -7.96 5.87 -6.18
N ASP A 14 -8.25 4.67 -6.68
CA ASP A 14 -9.59 4.07 -6.69
C ASP A 14 -9.47 2.56 -6.50
N THR A 15 -9.69 2.11 -5.26
CA THR A 15 -9.64 0.68 -4.91
C THR A 15 -10.70 -0.13 -5.67
N THR A 16 -11.86 0.45 -5.96
CA THR A 16 -12.94 -0.24 -6.67
C THR A 16 -12.57 -0.49 -8.12
N ALA A 17 -12.00 0.50 -8.79
CA ALA A 17 -11.48 0.35 -10.15
C ALA A 17 -10.35 -0.70 -10.19
N LEU A 18 -9.47 -0.71 -9.19
CA LEU A 18 -8.41 -1.72 -9.07
C LEU A 18 -8.99 -3.14 -8.97
N MET A 19 -9.96 -3.37 -8.08
CA MET A 19 -10.58 -4.70 -7.97
C MET A 19 -11.24 -5.14 -9.28
N ALA A 20 -11.89 -4.22 -10.00
CA ALA A 20 -12.48 -4.49 -11.31
C ALA A 20 -11.43 -4.78 -12.41
N GLU A 21 -10.24 -4.20 -12.32
CA GLU A 21 -9.12 -4.50 -13.21
C GLU A 21 -8.52 -5.87 -12.89
N VAL A 22 -8.27 -6.16 -11.61
CA VAL A 22 -7.74 -7.45 -11.16
C VAL A 22 -8.70 -8.60 -11.52
N ALA A 23 -10.01 -8.40 -11.43
CA ALA A 23 -11.01 -9.36 -11.90
C ALA A 23 -10.83 -9.81 -13.35
N LYS A 24 -10.28 -8.94 -14.21
CA LYS A 24 -10.09 -9.21 -15.64
C LYS A 24 -8.72 -9.82 -15.92
N VAL A 25 -7.70 -9.40 -15.18
CA VAL A 25 -6.29 -9.72 -15.48
C VAL A 25 -5.75 -10.89 -14.65
N ASP A 26 -6.17 -11.01 -13.40
CA ASP A 26 -5.71 -12.05 -12.47
C ASP A 26 -6.82 -12.41 -11.46
N PRO A 27 -7.96 -12.97 -11.92
CA PRO A 27 -9.14 -13.21 -11.09
C PRO A 27 -8.87 -14.13 -9.90
N ASP A 28 -7.90 -15.04 -10.00
CA ASP A 28 -7.52 -15.97 -8.94
C ASP A 28 -6.98 -15.27 -7.69
N ARG A 29 -6.56 -14.00 -7.81
CA ARG A 29 -6.12 -13.19 -6.66
C ARG A 29 -7.25 -12.43 -5.98
N LEU A 30 -8.48 -12.49 -6.48
CA LEU A 30 -9.57 -11.80 -5.82
C LEU A 30 -10.07 -12.62 -4.63
N ILE A 31 -10.09 -11.97 -3.48
CA ILE A 31 -10.81 -12.46 -2.31
C ILE A 31 -12.26 -12.01 -2.50
N VAL A 32 -13.15 -12.98 -2.62
CA VAL A 32 -14.59 -12.74 -2.76
C VAL A 32 -15.32 -13.07 -1.47
N ASP A 33 -16.34 -12.28 -1.17
CA ASP A 33 -17.28 -12.59 -0.09
C ASP A 33 -18.14 -13.81 -0.49
N GLU A 34 -18.18 -14.83 0.36
CA GLU A 34 -18.86 -16.10 0.06
C GLU A 34 -20.39 -15.96 -0.04
N GLN A 35 -20.98 -14.93 0.57
CA GLN A 35 -22.43 -14.74 0.58
C GLN A 35 -22.92 -13.96 -0.63
N THR A 36 -22.14 -12.96 -1.05
CA THR A 36 -22.52 -12.00 -2.10
C THR A 36 -21.81 -12.24 -3.42
N GLY A 37 -20.71 -13.00 -3.41
CA GLY A 37 -19.82 -13.19 -4.56
C GLY A 37 -19.05 -11.94 -4.97
N GLN A 38 -19.10 -10.86 -4.17
CA GLN A 38 -18.47 -9.60 -4.49
C GLN A 38 -16.99 -9.59 -4.08
N PRO A 39 -16.10 -8.98 -4.87
CA PRO A 39 -14.70 -8.79 -4.46
C PRO A 39 -14.60 -7.91 -3.21
N ILE A 40 -13.92 -8.40 -2.19
CA ILE A 40 -13.66 -7.69 -0.92
C ILE A 40 -12.16 -7.43 -0.69
N GLY A 41 -11.29 -8.03 -1.50
CA GLY A 41 -9.85 -7.83 -1.38
C GLY A 41 -9.06 -8.45 -2.52
N ILE A 42 -7.75 -8.23 -2.47
CA ILE A 42 -6.78 -8.83 -3.37
C ILE A 42 -5.81 -9.62 -2.48
N GLU A 43 -5.68 -10.91 -2.75
CA GLU A 43 -4.73 -11.81 -2.10
C GLU A 43 -3.31 -11.46 -2.55
N ILE A 44 -2.64 -10.71 -1.68
CA ILE A 44 -1.26 -10.30 -1.88
C ILE A 44 -0.61 -10.01 -0.54
N ASP A 45 0.67 -10.39 -0.41
CA ASP A 45 1.43 -10.11 0.80
C ASP A 45 1.72 -8.60 0.89
N LYS A 46 1.11 -7.94 1.89
CA LYS A 46 1.18 -6.49 2.05
C LYS A 46 1.11 -6.06 3.51
N THR A 47 1.67 -4.88 3.77
CA THR A 47 1.43 -4.16 5.02
C THR A 47 -0.01 -3.65 5.09
N PRO A 48 -0.52 -3.35 6.31
CA PRO A 48 -1.81 -2.68 6.46
C PRO A 48 -1.91 -1.44 5.56
N THR A 49 -3.04 -1.30 4.88
CA THR A 49 -3.26 -0.24 3.90
C THR A 49 -3.57 1.09 4.59
N VAL A 50 -2.78 2.12 4.32
CA VAL A 50 -3.06 3.50 4.71
C VAL A 50 -4.02 4.11 3.69
N ARG A 51 -4.99 4.89 4.16
CA ARG A 51 -6.05 5.46 3.32
C ARG A 51 -6.22 6.95 3.60
N ASN A 52 -6.46 7.72 2.53
CA ASN A 52 -6.94 9.09 2.60
C ASN A 52 -8.09 9.25 1.59
N GLY A 53 -9.33 9.20 2.07
CA GLY A 53 -10.50 9.11 1.20
C GLY A 53 -10.48 7.83 0.35
N ALA A 54 -10.56 7.99 -0.97
CA ALA A 54 -10.50 6.88 -1.94
C ALA A 54 -9.06 6.41 -2.23
N GLU A 55 -8.06 7.25 -1.91
CA GLU A 55 -6.66 6.97 -2.19
C GLU A 55 -6.06 6.05 -1.13
N THR A 56 -5.18 5.16 -1.57
CA THR A 56 -4.58 4.14 -0.72
C THR A 56 -3.09 4.01 -0.96
N LEU A 57 -2.37 3.64 0.09
CA LEU A 57 -0.98 3.22 0.05
C LEU A 57 -0.79 1.88 0.76
N ALA A 58 0.05 1.03 0.20
CA ALA A 58 0.50 -0.19 0.87
C ALA A 58 1.91 -0.55 0.39
N ILE A 59 2.70 -1.13 1.29
CA ILE A 59 3.91 -1.85 0.91
C ILE A 59 3.52 -3.27 0.58
N VAL A 60 3.95 -3.77 -0.56
CA VAL A 60 3.62 -5.10 -1.06
C VAL A 60 4.90 -5.86 -1.31
N ARG A 61 4.96 -7.11 -0.87
CA ARG A 61 6.08 -8.01 -1.12
C ARG A 61 5.69 -9.00 -2.19
N VAL A 62 6.47 -9.03 -3.26
CA VAL A 62 6.16 -9.80 -4.46
C VAL A 62 7.40 -10.45 -5.05
N ASP A 63 7.19 -11.51 -5.81
CA ASP A 63 8.21 -12.02 -6.69
C ASP A 63 8.21 -11.28 -8.04
N GLU A 64 9.23 -11.54 -8.85
CA GLU A 64 9.42 -10.89 -10.14
C GLU A 64 8.24 -11.08 -11.13
N PRO A 65 7.65 -12.29 -11.31
CA PRO A 65 6.44 -12.45 -12.11
C PRO A 65 5.25 -11.61 -11.63
N THR A 66 5.00 -11.57 -10.31
CA THR A 66 3.88 -10.79 -9.76
C THR A 66 4.15 -9.30 -9.88
N LEU A 67 5.40 -8.86 -9.69
CA LEU A 67 5.80 -7.47 -9.92
C LEU A 67 5.51 -7.02 -11.36
N ALA A 68 5.83 -7.86 -12.35
CA ALA A 68 5.53 -7.57 -13.75
C ALA A 68 4.01 -7.42 -13.99
N LYS A 69 3.19 -8.28 -13.37
CA LYS A 69 1.72 -8.16 -13.42
C LYS A 69 1.24 -6.85 -12.80
N ILE A 70 1.75 -6.47 -11.63
CA ILE A 70 1.37 -5.22 -10.94
C ILE A 70 1.74 -4.00 -11.79
N LYS A 71 2.92 -3.97 -12.39
CA LYS A 71 3.35 -2.88 -13.27
C LYS A 71 2.50 -2.77 -14.55
N ALA A 72 1.81 -3.83 -14.94
CA ALA A 72 0.89 -3.82 -16.08
C ALA A 72 -0.51 -3.29 -15.71
N LEU A 73 -0.85 -3.21 -14.42
CA LEU A 73 -2.12 -2.63 -13.97
C LEU A 73 -2.10 -1.12 -14.17
N THR A 74 -3.19 -0.58 -14.70
CA THR A 74 -3.36 0.85 -14.97
C THR A 74 -3.86 1.62 -13.74
N THR A 75 -4.49 0.92 -12.80
CA THR A 75 -5.07 1.51 -11.58
C THR A 75 -4.09 1.59 -10.40
N ILE A 76 -2.90 0.98 -10.50
CA ILE A 76 -1.85 1.03 -9.47
C ILE A 76 -0.62 1.82 -9.95
N LYS A 77 -0.27 2.81 -9.13
CA LYS A 77 1.01 3.49 -8.99
C LYS A 77 2.11 2.66 -8.30
N VAL A 78 3.15 2.17 -8.95
CA VAL A 78 4.39 1.79 -8.20
C VAL A 78 5.21 3.06 -7.93
N LEU A 79 5.30 3.45 -6.66
CA LEU A 79 5.99 4.67 -6.22
C LEU A 79 7.49 4.43 -6.00
N SER A 80 7.86 3.26 -5.50
CA SER A 80 9.24 2.79 -5.37
C SER A 80 9.30 1.27 -5.37
N GLU A 81 10.48 0.75 -5.68
CA GLU A 81 10.77 -0.68 -5.79
C GLU A 81 12.20 -0.94 -5.35
N VAL A 82 12.37 -1.95 -4.51
CA VAL A 82 13.67 -2.37 -3.99
C VAL A 82 13.70 -3.90 -3.83
N PRO A 83 14.89 -4.53 -3.84
CA PRO A 83 15.02 -5.89 -3.30
C PRO A 83 14.44 -5.96 -1.89
N ALA A 84 13.84 -7.10 -1.52
CA ALA A 84 13.21 -7.25 -0.21
C ALA A 84 14.15 -6.83 0.94
N GLY A 85 13.65 -5.96 1.83
CA GLY A 85 14.41 -5.35 2.93
C GLY A 85 15.19 -4.08 2.56
N GLY A 86 15.10 -3.59 1.32
CA GLY A 86 15.72 -2.34 0.90
C GLY A 86 14.96 -1.09 1.37
N ASP A 87 15.59 0.08 1.20
CA ASP A 87 14.99 1.37 1.58
C ASP A 87 14.07 1.93 0.47
N LEU A 88 12.77 1.75 0.68
CA LEU A 88 11.72 2.22 -0.23
C LEU A 88 11.63 3.74 -0.34
N LEU A 89 11.98 4.49 0.71
CA LEU A 89 11.90 5.95 0.69
C LEU A 89 13.07 6.54 -0.09
N ALA A 90 14.27 5.98 0.09
CA ALA A 90 15.45 6.38 -0.68
C ALA A 90 15.31 6.09 -2.17
N ALA A 91 14.62 5.01 -2.54
CA ALA A 91 14.35 4.64 -3.94
C ALA A 91 13.21 5.46 -4.60
N MET A 92 12.52 6.31 -3.84
CA MET A 92 11.36 7.06 -4.33
C MET A 92 11.75 8.36 -5.01
N SER A 93 11.17 8.64 -6.19
CA SER A 93 11.36 9.93 -6.87
C SER A 93 10.65 11.07 -6.11
N LYS A 94 11.10 12.32 -6.31
CA LYS A 94 10.46 13.51 -5.72
C LYS A 94 8.97 13.63 -6.08
N ALA A 95 8.60 13.31 -7.31
CA ALA A 95 7.21 13.33 -7.75
C ALA A 95 6.37 12.25 -7.06
N ASN A 96 6.93 11.05 -6.87
CA ASN A 96 6.25 9.99 -6.14
C ASN A 96 6.18 10.28 -4.64
N ARG A 97 7.17 10.98 -4.08
CA ARG A 97 7.17 11.40 -2.68
C ARG A 97 6.02 12.36 -2.37
N ALA A 98 5.69 13.26 -3.28
CA ALA A 98 4.53 14.14 -3.13
C ALA A 98 3.19 13.36 -3.07
N LEU A 99 3.04 12.30 -3.88
CA LEU A 99 1.86 11.43 -3.81
C LEU A 99 1.81 10.63 -2.51
N TYR A 100 2.98 10.15 -2.06
CA TYR A 100 3.11 9.45 -0.79
C TYR A 100 2.70 10.35 0.39
N ASP A 101 3.30 11.54 0.51
CA ASP A 101 3.04 12.47 1.61
C ASP A 101 1.61 13.03 1.58
N LYS A 102 0.94 13.03 0.42
CA LYS A 102 -0.49 13.39 0.30
C LYS A 102 -1.41 12.40 1.00
N VAL A 103 -1.09 11.10 0.94
CA VAL A 103 -1.94 10.04 1.51
C VAL A 103 -1.50 9.68 2.93
N HIS A 104 -0.19 9.66 3.18
CA HIS A 104 0.39 9.43 4.51
C HIS A 104 0.60 10.75 5.24
N ASP A 105 -0.45 11.21 5.93
CA ASP A 105 -0.37 12.40 6.77
C ASP A 105 0.52 12.12 7.99
N ARG A 106 1.62 12.88 8.08
CA ARG A 106 2.59 12.81 9.17
C ARG A 106 2.44 13.95 10.16
N THR A 107 1.31 14.66 10.12
CA THR A 107 1.01 15.71 11.09
C THR A 107 1.01 15.09 12.50
N PRO A 108 1.81 15.63 13.43
CA PRO A 108 1.80 15.17 14.81
C PRO A 108 0.39 15.26 15.42
N GLN A 109 0.00 14.20 16.12
CA GLN A 109 -1.31 14.09 16.75
C GLN A 109 -1.17 14.17 18.25
N ASP A 110 -1.98 15.01 18.88
CA ASP A 110 -2.04 15.09 20.34
C ASP A 110 -2.72 13.84 20.90
N ILE A 111 -2.09 13.26 21.91
CA ILE A 111 -2.64 12.14 22.68
C ILE A 111 -3.39 12.77 23.85
N LEU A 112 -4.69 12.53 23.91
CA LEU A 112 -5.55 13.06 24.97
C LEU A 112 -5.79 12.01 26.06
N ASP A 113 -5.88 12.46 27.31
CA ASP A 113 -6.42 11.65 28.40
C ASP A 113 -7.96 11.57 28.33
N GLU A 114 -8.56 10.82 29.25
CA GLU A 114 -10.01 10.65 29.35
C GLU A 114 -10.76 11.97 29.63
N GLN A 115 -10.05 13.01 30.09
CA GLN A 115 -10.58 14.33 30.40
C GLN A 115 -10.35 15.34 29.26
N GLY A 116 -9.69 14.94 28.17
CA GLY A 116 -9.39 15.78 27.01
C GLY A 116 -8.13 16.64 27.15
N ASN A 117 -7.28 16.41 28.16
CA ASN A 117 -5.99 17.09 28.27
C ASN A 117 -4.93 16.41 27.42
N VAL A 118 -4.04 17.18 26.81
CA VAL A 118 -2.90 16.67 26.05
C VAL A 118 -1.87 16.05 27.01
N ILE A 119 -1.65 14.74 26.89
CA ILE A 119 -0.68 13.96 27.68
C ILE A 119 0.56 13.55 26.88
N GLY A 120 0.57 13.81 25.57
CA GLY A 120 1.71 13.52 24.71
C GLY A 120 1.42 13.85 23.25
N GLN A 121 2.38 13.54 22.40
CA GLN A 121 2.25 13.73 20.96
C GLN A 121 2.75 12.47 20.24
N TYR A 122 1.93 11.94 19.35
CA TYR A 122 2.28 10.87 18.44
C TYR A 122 2.70 11.47 17.10
N VAL A 123 3.91 11.15 16.63
CA VAL A 123 4.37 11.50 15.29
C VAL A 123 4.36 10.24 14.44
N PRO A 124 3.55 10.16 13.37
CA PRO A 124 3.56 9.02 12.48
C PRO A 124 4.97 8.77 11.89
N PRO A 125 5.38 7.50 11.75
CA PRO A 125 6.70 7.16 11.21
C PRO A 125 6.83 7.63 9.76
N GLU A 126 8.07 7.74 9.28
CA GLU A 126 8.31 8.19 7.91
C GLU A 126 7.79 7.20 6.86
N LEU A 127 8.02 5.90 7.08
CA LEU A 127 7.55 4.81 6.22
C LEU A 127 6.27 4.17 6.79
N ILE A 128 5.31 3.88 5.92
CA ILE A 128 4.07 3.18 6.28
C ILE A 128 4.31 1.69 6.57
N GLY A 129 4.41 1.35 7.85
CA GLY A 129 4.59 -0.05 8.27
C GLY A 129 5.92 -0.65 7.78
N GLY A 130 5.98 -1.97 7.78
CA GLY A 130 7.15 -2.73 7.32
C GLY A 130 6.89 -4.24 7.40
N PHE A 131 7.62 -5.00 6.59
CA PHE A 131 7.68 -6.45 6.73
C PHE A 131 8.71 -6.81 7.79
N MET A 132 8.30 -7.62 8.78
CA MET A 132 9.21 -8.19 9.77
C MET A 132 9.96 -9.41 9.22
#